data_AF-A0A371Q422-F1
#
_entry.id   AF-A0A371Q422-F1
#
_cell.length_a   1.000
_cell.length_b   1.000
_cell.length_c   1.000
_cell.angle_alpha   90.00
_cell.angle_beta   90.00
_cell.angle_gamma   90.00
#
_symmetry.space_group_name_H-M   'P 1'
#
loop_
_entity.id
_entity.type
_entity.pdbx_description
1 polymer ?
#
loop_
_entity_poly.entity_id
_entity_poly.type
_entity_poly.pdbx_seq_one_letter_code
_entity_poly.pdbx_strand_id
1 'polypeptide(L)'
;MVGRLAVVTTQSPIAWRKLVYQVARMPQKENHYDFRSWFHLGELEVTADNVRAYLLKANGCVIGYLAAPDISQHRRWDLVDGSWYGDQDDTLRPRIILVWVADAYRRQGVGSTLVQALADGFGCQVADVSWSAPISDAGRRLACRLSPEGIWAG
;
A
#
# COMPACT_ATOMS: atom_id res chain seq x y z
N MET A 1 8.15 5.45 -17.15
CA MET A 1 8.88 6.42 -16.31
C MET A 1 9.73 5.64 -15.32
N VAL A 2 11.07 5.74 -15.37
CA VAL A 2 11.93 5.02 -14.42
C VAL A 2 12.10 5.89 -13.18
N GLY A 3 11.13 5.84 -12.27
CA GLY A 3 11.23 6.47 -10.96
C GLY A 3 12.20 5.72 -10.06
N ARG A 4 12.78 6.39 -9.07
CA ARG A 4 13.58 5.72 -8.02
C ARG A 4 12.64 5.27 -6.91
N LEU A 5 12.69 3.98 -6.58
CA LEU A 5 11.92 3.40 -5.49
C LEU A 5 12.79 3.34 -4.23
N ALA A 6 12.22 3.72 -3.09
CA ALA A 6 12.79 3.52 -1.77
C ALA A 6 11.82 2.74 -0.88
N VAL A 7 12.35 1.83 -0.07
CA VAL A 7 11.61 1.12 0.97
C VAL A 7 12.06 1.65 2.32
N VAL A 8 11.10 1.97 3.17
CA VAL A 8 11.32 2.53 4.51
C VAL A 8 10.61 1.62 5.51
N THR A 9 11.36 1.15 6.49
CA THR A 9 10.88 0.32 7.60
C THR A 9 10.91 1.12 8.90
N THR A 10 10.34 0.57 9.97
CA THR A 10 10.42 1.13 11.32
C THR A 10 11.85 1.22 11.85
N GLN A 11 12.77 0.44 11.29
CA GLN A 11 14.20 0.44 11.60
C GLN A 11 15.03 1.38 10.71
N SER A 12 14.41 2.05 9.73
CA SER A 12 15.13 2.98 8.87
C SER A 12 15.59 4.25 9.61
N PRO A 13 16.63 4.95 9.11
CA PRO A 13 17.08 6.20 9.70
C PRO A 13 15.95 7.20 9.89
N ILE A 14 16.00 7.99 10.98
CA ILE A 14 14.92 8.91 11.38
C ILE A 14 14.52 9.90 10.26
N ALA A 15 15.47 10.31 9.41
CA ALA A 15 15.19 11.19 8.27
C ALA A 15 14.20 10.56 7.27
N TRP A 16 14.35 9.26 6.97
CA TRP A 16 13.43 8.53 6.09
C TRP A 16 12.06 8.33 6.73
N ARG A 17 12.02 7.98 8.02
CA ARG A 17 10.76 7.82 8.76
C ARG A 17 10.00 9.14 8.86
N LYS A 18 10.69 10.26 9.07
CA LYS A 18 10.11 11.62 9.01
C LYS A 18 9.58 11.96 7.63
N LEU A 19 10.30 11.62 6.56
CA LEU A 19 9.83 11.83 5.18
C LEU A 19 8.53 11.06 4.92
N VAL A 20 8.49 9.75 5.26
CA VAL A 20 7.27 8.94 5.12
C VAL A 20 6.11 9.55 5.90
N TYR A 21 6.35 9.97 7.14
CA TYR A 21 5.33 10.63 7.96
C TYR A 21 4.79 11.91 7.31
N GLN A 22 5.64 12.69 6.64
CA GLN A 22 5.18 13.87 5.90
C GLN A 22 4.38 13.49 4.64
N VAL A 23 4.83 12.51 3.88
CA VAL A 23 4.14 12.03 2.67
C VAL A 23 2.79 11.40 3.01
N ALA A 24 2.69 10.64 4.09
CA ALA A 24 1.45 10.03 4.58
C ALA A 24 0.37 11.06 4.95
N ARG A 25 0.70 12.35 5.05
CA ARG A 25 -0.29 13.44 5.24
C ARG A 25 -0.92 13.90 3.93
N MET A 26 -0.32 13.65 2.76
CA MET A 26 -0.89 14.09 1.48
C MET A 26 -2.23 13.42 1.18
N PRO A 27 -2.40 12.09 1.33
CA PRO A 27 -3.68 11.44 1.15
C PRO A 27 -4.75 11.97 2.12
N GLN A 28 -4.37 12.25 3.37
CA GLN A 28 -5.23 12.86 4.38
C GLN A 28 -5.70 14.27 3.95
N LYS A 29 -4.79 15.10 3.43
CA LYS A 29 -5.15 16.45 2.94
C LYS A 29 -6.04 16.42 1.71
N GLU A 30 -5.82 15.46 0.81
CA GLU A 30 -6.53 15.38 -0.47
C GLU A 30 -7.89 14.68 -0.36
N ASN A 31 -8.03 13.69 0.50
CA ASN A 31 -9.21 12.82 0.57
C ASN A 31 -9.85 12.74 1.96
N HIS A 32 -9.43 13.60 2.89
CA HIS A 32 -10.02 13.73 4.23
C HIS A 32 -10.04 12.43 5.06
N TYR A 33 -9.02 11.58 4.93
CA TYR A 33 -8.89 10.42 5.81
C TYR A 33 -8.60 10.85 7.27
N ASP A 34 -9.30 10.25 8.22
CA ASP A 34 -9.21 10.58 9.65
C ASP A 34 -7.95 10.06 10.33
N PHE A 35 -7.19 9.16 9.68
CA PHE A 35 -5.99 8.54 10.23
C PHE A 35 -4.82 8.58 9.24
N ARG A 36 -3.60 8.58 9.78
CA ARG A 36 -2.38 8.41 8.99
C ARG A 36 -2.08 6.93 8.85
N SER A 37 -1.47 6.53 7.75
CA SER A 37 -1.01 5.16 7.55
C SER A 37 0.39 4.89 8.13
N TRP A 38 1.00 5.88 8.79
CA TRP A 38 2.35 5.75 9.37
C TRP A 38 2.50 6.60 10.63
N PHE A 39 2.88 5.96 11.74
CA PHE A 39 3.10 6.60 13.04
C PHE A 39 4.47 6.31 13.67
N HIS A 40 5.33 5.52 13.02
CA HIS A 40 6.62 5.06 13.58
C HIS A 40 7.71 6.13 13.50
N LEU A 41 7.60 7.17 14.34
CA LEU A 41 8.55 8.28 14.46
C LEU A 41 9.48 8.19 15.67
N GLY A 42 9.19 7.32 16.63
CA GLY A 42 9.93 7.17 17.88
C GLY A 42 11.24 6.40 17.72
N GLU A 43 11.57 5.61 18.73
CA GLU A 43 12.72 4.70 18.69
C GLU A 43 12.60 3.67 17.56
N LEU A 44 13.70 2.98 17.26
CA LEU A 44 13.66 1.87 16.32
C LEU A 44 12.84 0.75 16.97
N GLU A 45 11.77 0.35 16.30
CA GLU A 45 10.84 -0.65 16.80
C GLU A 45 10.86 -1.84 15.86
N VAL A 46 11.07 -3.04 16.38
CA VAL A 46 10.78 -4.27 15.64
C VAL A 46 9.27 -4.46 15.76
N THR A 47 8.53 -4.25 14.67
CA THR A 47 7.09 -4.51 14.68
C THR A 47 6.84 -5.96 14.28
N ALA A 48 5.92 -6.61 14.99
CA ALA A 48 5.58 -8.01 14.72
C ALA A 48 4.96 -8.21 13.32
N ASP A 49 4.43 -7.14 12.74
CA ASP A 49 3.73 -7.07 11.46
C ASP A 49 4.60 -6.49 10.33
N ASN A 50 5.92 -6.33 10.53
CA ASN A 50 6.87 -5.94 9.48
C ASN A 50 6.40 -4.75 8.61
N VAL A 51 6.01 -3.65 9.26
CA VAL A 51 5.42 -2.49 8.58
C VAL A 51 6.45 -1.81 7.70
N ARG A 52 6.07 -1.61 6.43
CA ARG A 52 6.91 -0.97 5.42
C ARG A 52 6.15 0.06 4.60
N ALA A 53 6.88 1.09 4.21
CA ALA A 53 6.43 2.14 3.31
C ALA A 53 7.30 2.17 2.04
N TYR A 54 6.65 2.26 0.90
CA TYR A 54 7.28 2.41 -0.41
C TYR A 54 7.09 3.84 -0.90
N LEU A 55 8.18 4.46 -1.34
CA LEU A 55 8.20 5.81 -1.90
C LEU A 55 8.71 5.72 -3.34
N LEU A 56 7.90 6.17 -4.31
CA LEU A 56 8.36 6.34 -5.68
C LEU A 56 8.68 7.81 -5.94
N LYS A 57 9.91 8.09 -6.39
CA LYS A 57 10.41 9.43 -6.67
C LYS A 57 10.63 9.64 -8.16
N ALA A 58 10.18 10.77 -8.68
CA ALA A 58 10.52 11.28 -10.01
C ALA A 58 10.70 12.80 -9.96
N ASN A 59 11.59 13.35 -10.79
CA ASN A 59 11.81 14.80 -10.91
C ASN A 59 12.05 15.52 -9.57
N GLY A 60 12.78 14.87 -8.64
CA GLY A 60 13.05 15.44 -7.32
C GLY A 60 11.92 15.26 -6.29
N CYS A 61 10.72 14.85 -6.69
CA CYS A 61 9.54 14.77 -5.83
C CYS A 61 9.09 13.32 -5.59
N VAL A 62 8.50 13.06 -4.42
CA VAL A 62 7.76 11.80 -4.18
C VAL A 62 6.43 11.89 -4.92
N ILE A 63 6.22 10.99 -5.88
CA ILE A 63 5.03 10.95 -6.75
C ILE A 63 4.08 9.80 -6.40
N GLY A 64 4.53 8.87 -5.56
CA GLY A 64 3.76 7.71 -5.14
C GLY A 64 4.18 7.24 -3.76
N TYR A 65 3.20 6.75 -3.02
CA TYR A 65 3.34 6.25 -1.66
C TYR A 65 2.48 5.01 -1.47
N LEU A 66 3.02 4.00 -0.80
CA LEU A 66 2.26 2.84 -0.34
C LEU A 66 2.72 2.48 1.07
N ALA A 67 1.79 2.10 1.95
CA ALA A 67 2.11 1.50 3.24
C ALA A 67 1.42 0.14 3.38
N ALA A 68 2.16 -0.82 3.92
CA ALA A 68 1.69 -2.17 4.17
C ALA A 68 2.37 -2.80 5.39
N PRO A 69 1.58 -3.27 6.38
CA PRO A 69 1.98 -4.36 7.26
C PRO A 69 1.78 -5.73 6.61
N ASP A 70 2.43 -6.75 7.15
CA ASP A 70 2.14 -8.16 6.92
C ASP A 70 1.17 -8.67 7.99
N ILE A 71 0.02 -9.16 7.56
CA ILE A 71 -1.09 -9.53 8.44
C ILE A 71 -1.63 -10.90 8.01
N SER A 72 -2.14 -11.67 8.96
CA SER A 72 -2.99 -12.84 8.70
C SER A 72 -4.45 -12.44 8.92
N GLN A 73 -5.41 -13.20 8.39
CA GLN A 73 -6.85 -12.90 8.36
C GLN A 73 -7.26 -12.05 7.16
N HIS A 74 -7.62 -12.76 6.10
CA HIS A 74 -8.16 -12.18 4.88
C HIS A 74 -9.38 -12.95 4.42
N ARG A 75 -10.23 -12.30 3.64
CA ARG A 75 -11.31 -12.94 2.88
C ARG A 75 -11.16 -12.56 1.42
N ARG A 76 -11.51 -13.48 0.52
CA ARG A 76 -11.53 -13.14 -0.89
C ARG A 76 -12.75 -12.25 -1.15
N TRP A 77 -12.55 -11.19 -1.91
CA TRP A 77 -13.58 -10.27 -2.32
C TRP A 77 -13.63 -10.25 -3.85
N ASP A 78 -14.75 -10.67 -4.41
CA ASP A 78 -15.00 -10.50 -5.83
C ASP A 78 -15.42 -9.05 -6.09
N LEU A 79 -14.60 -8.37 -6.88
CA LEU A 79 -14.80 -6.97 -7.22
C LEU A 79 -15.81 -6.75 -8.35
N VAL A 80 -16.14 -7.80 -9.12
CA VAL A 80 -17.13 -7.79 -10.21
C VAL A 80 -18.54 -7.81 -9.62
N ASP A 81 -18.83 -8.81 -8.79
CA ASP A 81 -20.16 -9.02 -8.22
C ASP A 81 -20.33 -8.34 -6.85
N GLY A 82 -19.22 -7.85 -6.26
CA GLY A 82 -19.21 -7.16 -4.97
C GLY A 82 -19.40 -8.08 -3.77
N SER A 83 -19.61 -9.38 -3.99
CA SER A 83 -19.78 -10.39 -2.95
C SER A 83 -18.44 -10.80 -2.33
N TRP A 84 -18.45 -10.98 -1.02
CA TRP A 84 -17.37 -11.65 -0.31
C TRP A 84 -17.43 -13.14 -0.65
N TYR A 85 -16.37 -13.66 -1.24
CA TYR A 85 -16.25 -15.07 -1.54
C TYR A 85 -15.32 -15.71 -0.50
N GLY A 86 -15.74 -16.84 0.04
CA GLY A 86 -14.85 -17.76 0.75
C GLY A 86 -14.73 -17.54 2.25
N ASP A 87 -14.22 -18.60 2.86
CA ASP A 87 -13.87 -18.67 4.26
C ASP A 87 -12.68 -17.75 4.56
N GLN A 88 -12.48 -17.47 5.85
CA GLN A 88 -11.32 -16.75 6.32
C GLN A 88 -10.03 -17.52 5.96
N ASP A 89 -9.05 -16.82 5.42
CA ASP A 89 -7.70 -17.32 5.11
C ASP A 89 -6.68 -16.64 6.03
N ASP A 90 -5.94 -17.44 6.80
CA ASP A 90 -4.95 -16.98 7.78
C ASP A 90 -3.51 -16.97 7.24
N THR A 91 -3.32 -17.16 5.93
CA THR A 91 -1.99 -17.05 5.30
C THR A 91 -1.50 -15.61 5.41
N LEU A 92 -0.29 -15.44 5.94
CA LEU A 92 0.38 -14.15 6.07
C LEU A 92 0.56 -13.51 4.69
N ARG A 93 0.05 -12.30 4.50
CA ARG A 93 0.19 -11.52 3.26
C ARG A 93 0.48 -10.06 3.55
N PRO A 94 1.15 -9.35 2.63
CA PRO A 94 1.19 -7.89 2.70
C PRO A 94 -0.21 -7.32 2.51
N ARG A 95 -0.65 -6.45 3.42
CA ARG A 95 -1.91 -5.73 3.30
C ARG A 95 -1.67 -4.26 3.01
N ILE A 96 -2.16 -3.77 1.87
CA ILE A 96 -2.17 -2.35 1.55
C ILE A 96 -3.15 -1.64 2.50
N ILE A 97 -2.61 -0.86 3.44
CA ILE A 97 -3.42 0.03 4.29
C ILE A 97 -3.60 1.40 3.65
N LEU A 98 -2.70 1.80 2.76
CA LEU A 98 -2.84 3.01 1.95
C LEU A 98 -1.98 2.91 0.70
N VAL A 99 -2.55 3.33 -0.43
CA VAL A 99 -1.80 3.61 -1.67
C VAL A 99 -2.23 4.96 -2.21
N TRP A 100 -1.27 5.79 -2.56
CA TRP A 100 -1.49 7.14 -3.07
C TRP A 100 -0.56 7.44 -4.23
N VAL A 101 -1.10 8.20 -5.18
CA VAL A 101 -0.38 8.69 -6.36
C VAL A 101 -0.74 10.15 -6.53
N ALA A 102 0.30 10.98 -6.63
CA ALA A 102 0.16 12.41 -6.93
C ALA A 102 -0.68 12.61 -8.20
N ASP A 103 -1.61 13.56 -8.19
CA ASP A 103 -2.65 13.67 -9.21
C ASP A 103 -2.09 13.74 -10.65
N ALA A 104 -1.07 14.59 -10.85
CA ALA A 104 -0.37 14.74 -12.12
C ALA A 104 0.32 13.46 -12.65
N TYR A 105 0.47 12.44 -11.81
CA TYR A 105 1.12 11.16 -12.12
C TYR A 105 0.14 9.97 -12.11
N ARG A 106 -1.16 10.21 -11.89
CA ARG A 106 -2.19 9.17 -11.95
C ARG A 106 -2.32 8.61 -13.35
N ARG A 107 -2.76 7.35 -13.44
CA ARG A 107 -2.92 6.59 -14.71
C ARG A 107 -1.62 6.33 -15.50
N GLN A 108 -0.46 6.67 -14.95
CA GLN A 108 0.86 6.43 -15.57
C GLN A 108 1.57 5.18 -15.02
N GLY A 109 0.83 4.26 -14.41
CA GLY A 109 1.37 3.00 -13.87
C GLY A 109 1.99 3.09 -12.47
N VAL A 110 2.08 4.27 -11.85
CA VAL A 110 2.72 4.46 -10.53
C VAL A 110 2.14 3.56 -9.45
N GLY A 111 0.80 3.47 -9.36
CA GLY A 111 0.14 2.60 -8.39
C GLY A 111 0.50 1.13 -8.61
N SER A 112 0.47 0.66 -9.86
CA SER A 112 0.87 -0.70 -10.22
C SER A 112 2.33 -0.98 -9.88
N THR A 113 3.24 -0.04 -10.13
CA THR A 113 4.66 -0.17 -9.75
C THR A 113 4.85 -0.31 -8.24
N LEU A 114 4.10 0.45 -7.43
CA LEU A 114 4.18 0.35 -5.97
C LEU A 114 3.67 -1.01 -5.47
N VAL A 115 2.55 -1.50 -6.01
CA VAL A 115 1.99 -2.81 -5.62
C VAL A 115 2.89 -3.96 -6.08
N GLN A 116 3.48 -3.86 -7.28
CA GLN A 116 4.47 -4.85 -7.74
C GLN A 116 5.67 -4.90 -6.80
N ALA A 117 6.22 -3.74 -6.43
CA ALA A 117 7.35 -3.69 -5.51
C ALA A 117 7.03 -4.24 -4.11
N LEU A 118 5.78 -4.08 -3.66
CA LEU A 118 5.30 -4.71 -2.43
C LEU A 118 5.29 -6.24 -2.54
N ALA A 119 4.73 -6.76 -3.63
CA ALA A 119 4.66 -8.20 -3.90
C ALA A 119 6.06 -8.80 -4.04
N ASP A 120 6.94 -8.18 -4.83
CA ASP A 120 8.33 -8.61 -5.02
C ASP A 120 9.11 -8.59 -3.70
N GLY A 121 8.92 -7.54 -2.89
CA GLY A 121 9.59 -7.40 -1.60
C GLY A 121 9.13 -8.42 -0.56
N PHE A 122 7.91 -8.94 -0.69
CA PHE A 122 7.39 -10.02 0.16
C PHE A 122 7.71 -11.42 -0.41
N GLY A 123 7.86 -11.53 -1.73
CA GLY A 123 8.02 -12.80 -2.43
C GLY A 123 6.70 -13.49 -2.79
N CYS A 124 5.64 -12.74 -3.09
CA CYS A 124 4.35 -13.27 -3.54
C CYS A 124 3.92 -12.72 -4.91
N GLN A 125 2.81 -13.23 -5.46
CA GLN A 125 2.21 -12.64 -6.65
C GLN A 125 1.42 -11.38 -6.29
N VAL A 126 1.25 -10.46 -7.25
CA VAL A 126 0.42 -9.26 -7.04
C VAL A 126 -1.02 -9.59 -6.63
N ALA A 127 -1.57 -10.70 -7.14
CA ALA A 127 -2.91 -11.17 -6.79
C ALA A 127 -3.04 -11.68 -5.34
N ASP A 128 -1.91 -11.93 -4.66
CA ASP A 128 -1.84 -12.33 -3.25
C ASP A 128 -1.74 -11.11 -2.32
N VAL A 129 -1.60 -9.90 -2.84
CA VAL A 129 -1.58 -8.70 -2.00
C VAL A 129 -3.00 -8.42 -1.49
N SER A 130 -3.12 -8.23 -0.18
CA SER A 130 -4.38 -7.92 0.48
C SER A 130 -4.64 -6.42 0.56
N TRP A 131 -5.89 -6.02 0.71
CA TRP A 131 -6.33 -4.62 0.73
C TRP A 131 -7.16 -4.33 1.97
N SER A 132 -6.81 -3.26 2.68
CA SER A 132 -7.62 -2.76 3.79
C SER A 132 -8.87 -2.08 3.26
N ALA A 133 -10.03 -2.42 3.83
CA ALA A 133 -11.27 -1.69 3.61
C ALA A 133 -11.32 -0.41 4.49
N PRO A 134 -12.07 0.64 4.10
CA PRO A 134 -12.76 0.80 2.81
C PRO A 134 -11.79 1.12 1.66
N ILE A 135 -12.10 0.61 0.46
CA ILE A 135 -11.33 0.88 -0.77
C ILE A 135 -12.01 2.00 -1.57
N SER A 136 -11.27 3.05 -1.93
CA SER A 136 -11.77 4.13 -2.78
C SER A 136 -12.03 3.66 -4.22
N ASP A 137 -12.83 4.40 -5.00
CA ASP A 137 -13.07 4.06 -6.42
C ASP A 137 -11.79 3.97 -7.25
N ALA A 138 -10.81 4.84 -6.95
CA ALA A 138 -9.50 4.78 -7.59
C ALA A 138 -8.73 3.52 -7.19
N GLY A 139 -8.80 3.13 -5.90
CA GLY A 139 -8.24 1.89 -5.38
C GLY A 139 -8.91 0.67 -6.02
N ARG A 140 -10.24 0.64 -6.15
CA ARG A 140 -10.99 -0.45 -6.80
C ARG A 140 -10.57 -0.61 -8.25
N ARG A 141 -10.46 0.48 -9.02
CA ARG A 141 -9.97 0.41 -10.41
C ARG A 141 -8.54 -0.10 -10.52
N LEU A 142 -7.67 0.23 -9.57
CA LEU A 142 -6.32 -0.31 -9.51
C LEU A 142 -6.35 -1.81 -9.18
N ALA A 143 -7.10 -2.20 -8.15
CA ALA A 143 -7.27 -3.59 -7.73
C ALA A 143 -7.81 -4.49 -8.86
N CYS A 144 -8.90 -4.10 -9.52
CA CYS A 144 -9.46 -4.85 -10.66
C CYS A 144 -8.47 -5.01 -11.83
N ARG A 145 -7.59 -4.02 -12.05
CA ARG A 145 -6.58 -4.12 -13.11
C ARG A 145 -5.47 -5.10 -12.75
N LEU A 146 -5.10 -5.15 -11.47
CA LEU A 146 -4.00 -5.97 -10.97
C LEU A 146 -4.40 -7.41 -10.68
N SER A 147 -5.67 -7.62 -10.28
CA SER A 147 -6.23 -8.92 -9.97
C SER A 147 -7.70 -8.94 -10.43
N PRO A 148 -7.94 -9.24 -11.73
CA PRO A 148 -9.28 -9.22 -12.31
C PRO A 148 -10.25 -10.21 -11.67
N GLU A 149 -9.74 -11.30 -11.11
CA GLU A 149 -10.49 -12.38 -10.43
C GLU A 149 -10.80 -12.05 -8.95
N GLY A 150 -10.81 -10.76 -8.59
CA GLY A 150 -11.02 -10.30 -7.22
C GLY A 150 -9.72 -10.12 -6.43
N ILE A 151 -9.84 -9.78 -5.15
CA ILE A 151 -8.71 -9.47 -4.26
C ILE A 151 -8.86 -10.14 -2.92
N TRP A 152 -7.78 -10.16 -2.13
CA TRP A 152 -7.88 -10.40 -0.69
C TRP A 152 -8.19 -9.08 0.02
N ALA A 153 -9.08 -9.11 1.00
CA ALA A 153 -9.41 -7.95 1.82
C ALA A 153 -9.65 -8.34 3.29
N GLY A 154 -9.39 -7.40 4.20
CA GLY A 154 -9.58 -7.56 5.65
C GLY A 154 -9.27 -6.29 6.42
#